data_AF-A0A2J8LQ23-F1
#
_entry.id   AF-A0A2J8LQ23-F1
#
_cell.length_a   1.000
_cell.length_b   1.000
_cell.length_c   1.000
_cell.angle_alpha   90.00
_cell.angle_beta   90.00
_cell.angle_gamma   90.00
#
_symmetry.space_group_name_H-M   'P 1'
#
loop_
_entity.id
_entity.type
_entity.pdbx_description
1 polymer ?
#
loop_
_entity_poly.entity_id
_entity_poly.type
_entity_poly.pdbx_seq_one_letter_code
_entity_poly.pdbx_strand_id
1 'polypeptide(L)' 'MPLVRYRKVVILGYRSVGKTSLAHQFVEGEFSEGYDPTVENR' A
#
# COMPACT_ATOMS: atom_id res chain seq x y z
N MET A 1 -1.77 8.57 -28.17
CA MET A 1 -1.86 8.14 -26.76
C MET A 1 -0.61 8.66 -26.05
N PRO A 2 -0.72 9.31 -24.88
CA PRO A 2 0.45 9.77 -24.15
C PRO A 2 1.37 8.60 -23.81
N LEU A 3 2.69 8.83 -23.81
CA LEU A 3 3.67 7.80 -23.47
C LEU A 3 3.48 7.36 -22.02
N VAL A 4 3.24 6.07 -21.80
CA VAL A 4 3.17 5.49 -20.45
C VAL A 4 4.55 5.61 -19.80
N ARG A 5 4.59 6.22 -18.62
CA ARG A 5 5.81 6.38 -17.82
C ARG A 5 5.75 5.49 -16.60
N TYR A 6 6.68 4.55 -16.51
CA TYR A 6 6.79 3.67 -15.34
C TYR A 6 7.41 4.40 -14.15
N ARG A 7 6.85 4.21 -12.96
CA ARG A 7 7.33 4.74 -11.68
C ARG A 7 7.21 3.65 -10.62
N LYS A 8 8.25 3.46 -9.81
CA LYS A 8 8.20 2.65 -8.59
C LYS A 8 8.16 3.60 -7.40
N VAL A 9 7.23 3.37 -6.49
CA VAL A 9 7.04 4.17 -5.27
C VAL A 9 7.13 3.22 -4.08
N VAL A 10 7.85 3.64 -3.03
CA VAL A 10 8.02 2.88 -1.79
C VAL A 10 7.32 3.65 -0.67
N ILE A 11 6.45 2.97 0.08
CA ILE A 11 5.74 3.54 1.23
C ILE A 11 6.45 3.08 2.51
N LEU A 12 7.01 4.03 3.26
CA LEU A 12 7.77 3.78 4.49
C LEU A 12 7.01 4.27 5.72
N GLY A 13 7.32 3.70 6.89
CA GLY A 13 6.74 4.09 8.17
C GLY A 13 6.68 2.94 9.17
N TYR A 14 6.49 3.28 10.45
CA TYR A 14 6.40 2.31 11.56
C TYR A 14 5.32 1.24 11.36
N ARG A 15 5.40 0.14 12.10
CA ARG A 15 4.38 -0.92 12.05
C ARG A 15 2.99 -0.35 12.41
N SER A 16 1.94 -0.91 11.80
CA SER A 16 0.53 -0.56 12.07
C SER A 16 0.07 0.88 11.77
N VAL A 17 0.89 1.75 11.15
CA VAL A 17 0.47 3.12 10.76
C VAL A 17 -0.46 3.19 9.53
N GLY A 18 -0.98 2.05 9.04
CA GLY A 18 -1.94 2.02 7.93
C GLY A 18 -1.35 2.10 6.52
N LYS A 19 -0.05 1.82 6.33
CA LYS A 19 0.62 1.85 5.00
C LYS A 19 -0.11 0.97 3.96
N THR A 20 -0.43 -0.26 4.36
CA THR A 20 -1.16 -1.22 3.52
C THR A 20 -2.57 -0.72 3.22
N SER A 21 -3.29 -0.25 4.24
CA SER A 21 -4.65 0.24 4.11
C SER A 21 -4.74 1.44 3.16
N LEU A 22 -3.76 2.36 3.22
CA LEU A 22 -3.69 3.51 2.30
C LEU A 22 -3.46 3.06 0.85
N ALA A 23 -2.55 2.11 0.61
CA ALA A 23 -2.30 1.59 -0.73
C ALA A 23 -3.51 0.82 -1.27
N HIS A 24 -4.13 -0.02 -0.45
CA HIS A 24 -5.30 -0.81 -0.81
C HIS A 24 -6.50 0.08 -1.14
N GLN A 25 -6.80 1.07 -0.29
CA GLN A 25 -7.87 2.03 -0.56
C GLN A 25 -7.62 2.83 -1.84
N PHE A 26 -6.37 3.18 -2.15
CA PHE A 26 -6.04 3.93 -3.36
C PHE A 26 -6.22 3.11 -4.65
N VAL A 27 -5.89 1.82 -4.62
CA VAL A 27 -5.94 0.95 -5.81
C VAL A 27 -7.32 0.31 -5.98
N GLU A 28 -7.88 -0.23 -4.90
CA GLU A 28 -9.11 -1.04 -4.93
C GLU A 28 -10.36 -0.24 -4.51
N GLY A 29 -10.19 0.91 -3.85
CA GLY A 29 -11.32 1.72 -3.37
C GLY A 29 -11.99 1.21 -2.09
N GLU A 30 -11.45 0.14 -1.49
CA GLU A 30 -12.01 -0.51 -0.30
C GLU A 30 -11.06 -0.48 0.91
N PHE A 31 -11.66 -0.29 2.09
CA PHE A 31 -10.96 -0.28 3.36
C PHE A 31 -11.32 -1.52 4.17
N SER A 32 -10.34 -2.41 4.37
CA SER A 32 -10.50 -3.58 5.24
C SER A 32 -10.28 -3.20 6.71
N GLU A 33 -11.22 -3.59 7.57
CA GLU A 33 -11.08 -3.43 9.04
C GLU A 33 -10.14 -4.50 9.65
N GLY A 34 -9.89 -5.60 8.94
CA GLY A 34 -8.97 -6.66 9.36
C GLY A 34 -7.52 -6.32 9.02
N TYR A 35 -6.61 -6.49 9.98
CA TYR A 35 -5.17 -6.30 9.80
C TYR A 35 -4.45 -7.61 9.52
N ASP A 36 -3.84 -7.74 8.34
CA ASP A 36 -2.84 -8.76 8.04
C ASP A 36 -1.47 -8.08 7.85
N PRO A 37 -0.41 -8.45 8.59
CA PRO A 37 0.92 -7.86 8.43
C PRO A 37 1.46 -8.02 7.01
N THR A 38 1.92 -6.93 6.37
CA THR A 38 2.34 -6.98 4.96
C THR A 38 3.58 -7.82 4.70
N VAL A 39 4.64 -7.63 5.49
CA VAL A 39 5.87 -8.42 5.46
C VAL A 39 6.46 -8.35 6.86
N GLU A 40 6.65 -9.50 7.50
CA GLU A 40 7.38 -9.61 8.75
C GLU A 40 8.74 -10.28 8.49
N ASN A 41 9.83 -9.56 8.72
CA ASN A 41 11.15 -10.18 8.75
C ASN A 41 11.20 -11.07 10.01
N ARG A 42 11.31 -12.39 9.83
CA ARG A 42 11.91 -13.26 10.84
C ARG A 42 13.42 -13.21 10.73
#